data_AF-A0A2G2DME5-F1
#
_entry.id   AF-A0A2G2DME5-F1
#
_cell.length_a   1.000
_cell.length_b   1.000
_cell.length_c   1.000
_cell.angle_alpha   90.00
_cell.angle_beta   90.00
_cell.angle_gamma   90.00
#
_symmetry.space_group_name_H-M   'P 1'
#
loop_
_entity.id
_entity.type
_entity.pdbx_description
1 polymer ?
#
loop_
_entity_poly.entity_id
_entity_poly.type
_entity_poly.pdbx_seq_one_letter_code
_entity_poly.pdbx_strand_id
1 'polypeptide(L)'
;MIRDLALAAKASCSREDQESLVELVLQLKYFSELVTKQGLLALENQLSDIKDPFLNLGVQLIIDRIEEPNIKDILDSDIYYNESNGRELLKKVIIREGLLRIQAGDTPRNVLICTKIFLGKVDKSSFRS
;
A
#
# COMPACT_ATOMS: atom_id res chain seq x y z
N MET A 1 5.83 -10.52 12.96
CA MET A 1 5.91 -10.40 11.49
C MET A 1 4.48 -10.14 11.01
N ILE A 2 4.22 -9.10 10.20
CA ILE A 2 2.91 -8.42 9.98
C ILE A 2 1.63 -9.29 9.90
N ARG A 3 1.73 -10.59 9.60
CA ARG A 3 0.64 -11.57 9.70
C ARG A 3 0.46 -12.11 11.12
N ASP A 4 0.51 -11.22 12.10
CA ASP A 4 0.24 -11.52 13.50
C ASP A 4 -1.24 -11.22 13.79
N LEU A 5 -1.92 -12.13 14.49
CA LEU A 5 -3.29 -11.94 14.93
C LEU A 5 -3.44 -10.66 15.77
N ALA A 6 -2.42 -10.29 16.55
CA ALA A 6 -2.40 -9.05 17.31
C ALA A 6 -2.43 -7.80 16.42
N LEU A 7 -1.72 -7.83 15.30
CA LEU A 7 -1.73 -6.71 14.34
C LEU A 7 -3.07 -6.62 13.61
N ALA A 8 -3.64 -7.76 13.22
CA ALA A 8 -4.97 -7.82 12.61
C ALA A 8 -6.06 -7.26 13.54
N ALA A 9 -5.99 -7.59 14.84
CA ALA A 9 -6.89 -7.03 15.84
C ALA A 9 -6.71 -5.51 15.98
N LYS A 10 -5.46 -5.02 16.04
CA LYS A 10 -5.16 -3.58 16.09
C LYS A 10 -5.62 -2.82 14.83
N ALA A 11 -5.61 -3.46 13.67
CA ALA A 11 -6.00 -2.86 12.39
C ALA A 11 -7.52 -2.94 12.12
N SER A 12 -8.28 -3.59 13.00
CA SER A 12 -9.73 -3.69 12.86
C SER A 12 -10.37 -2.32 12.88
N CYS A 13 -11.21 -2.04 11.88
CA CYS A 13 -11.90 -0.77 11.72
C CYS A 13 -13.31 -0.97 11.15
N SER A 14 -14.11 0.09 11.07
CA SER A 14 -15.47 0.03 10.56
C SER A 14 -15.51 -0.28 9.04
N ARG A 15 -16.71 -0.56 8.51
CA ARG A 15 -16.90 -0.70 7.06
C ARG A 15 -16.64 0.63 6.34
N GLU A 16 -17.14 1.74 6.90
CA GLU A 16 -16.94 3.09 6.39
C GLU A 16 -15.44 3.44 6.31
N ASP A 17 -14.67 3.08 7.34
CA ASP A 17 -13.22 3.22 7.32
C ASP A 17 -12.58 2.45 6.16
N GLN A 18 -13.02 1.21 5.91
CA GLN A 18 -12.49 0.42 4.79
C GLN A 18 -12.91 0.98 3.43
N GLU A 19 -14.15 1.45 3.28
CA GLU A 19 -14.64 2.10 2.05
C GLU A 19 -13.82 3.35 1.72
N SER A 20 -13.40 4.11 2.73
CA SER A 20 -12.52 5.28 2.56
C SER A 20 -11.10 4.94 2.07
N LEU A 21 -10.69 3.66 2.12
CA LEU A 21 -9.38 3.18 1.68
C LEU A 21 -9.41 2.57 0.27
N VAL A 22 -10.57 2.54 -0.39
CA VAL A 22 -10.71 2.03 -1.77
C VAL A 22 -9.87 2.86 -2.74
N GLU A 23 -9.90 4.19 -2.62
CA GLU A 23 -9.11 5.09 -3.47
C GLU A 23 -7.61 4.82 -3.38
N LEU A 24 -7.10 4.51 -2.19
CA LEU A 24 -5.70 4.12 -1.99
C LEU A 24 -5.37 2.83 -2.75
N VAL A 25 -6.25 1.83 -2.70
CA VAL A 25 -6.06 0.57 -3.43
C VAL A 25 -6.03 0.81 -4.95
N LEU A 26 -6.91 1.68 -5.46
CA LEU A 26 -6.93 2.07 -6.86
C LEU A 26 -5.68 2.89 -7.25
N GLN A 27 -5.21 3.76 -6.37
CA GLN A 27 -3.97 4.52 -6.55
C GLN A 27 -2.75 3.58 -6.65
N LEU A 28 -2.65 2.56 -5.80
CA LEU A 28 -1.57 1.56 -5.87
C LEU A 28 -1.62 0.74 -7.17
N LYS A 29 -2.82 0.36 -7.64
CA LYS A 29 -2.99 -0.26 -8.96
C LYS A 29 -2.49 0.67 -10.06
N TYR A 30 -2.87 1.94 -10.02
CA TYR A 30 -2.43 2.94 -11.00
C TYR A 30 -0.90 3.12 -11.01
N PHE A 31 -0.26 3.18 -9.85
CA PHE A 31 1.21 3.21 -9.75
C PHE A 31 1.86 1.99 -10.41
N SER A 32 1.32 0.79 -10.19
CA SER A 32 1.78 -0.42 -10.90
C SER A 32 1.60 -0.31 -12.42
N GLU A 33 0.51 0.30 -12.91
CA GLU A 33 0.29 0.53 -14.34
C GLU A 33 1.33 1.49 -14.93
N LEU A 34 1.66 2.57 -14.21
CA LEU A 34 2.71 3.51 -14.61
C LEU A 34 4.07 2.80 -14.70
N VAL A 35 4.45 2.08 -13.64
CA VAL A 35 5.74 1.35 -13.61
C VAL A 35 5.82 0.32 -14.72
N THR A 36 4.76 -0.45 -14.96
CA THR A 36 4.74 -1.48 -16.01
C THR A 36 4.88 -0.88 -17.41
N LYS A 37 4.31 0.29 -17.66
CA LYS A 37 4.29 0.93 -18.99
C LYS A 37 5.49 1.82 -19.26
N GLN A 38 6.00 2.49 -18.24
CA GLN A 38 6.95 3.61 -18.37
C GLN A 38 8.21 3.43 -17.50
N GLY A 39 8.26 2.38 -16.68
CA GLY A 39 9.35 2.14 -15.71
C GLY A 39 9.20 2.92 -14.41
N LEU A 40 10.11 2.67 -13.46
CA LEU A 40 10.05 3.25 -12.10
C LEU A 40 10.09 4.78 -12.06
N LEU A 41 10.78 5.41 -13.02
CA LEU A 41 10.91 6.88 -13.09
C LEU A 41 9.55 7.58 -13.26
N ALA A 42 8.54 6.87 -13.79
CA ALA A 42 7.19 7.43 -13.90
C ALA A 42 6.55 7.76 -12.53
N LEU A 43 7.04 7.13 -11.44
CA LEU A 43 6.60 7.44 -10.08
C LEU A 43 7.17 8.77 -9.56
N GLU A 44 8.29 9.26 -10.09
CA GLU A 44 8.88 10.55 -9.67
C GLU A 44 7.89 11.70 -9.89
N ASN A 45 7.19 11.67 -11.03
CA ASN A 45 6.17 12.67 -11.37
C ASN A 45 4.94 12.64 -10.45
N GLN A 46 4.77 11.56 -9.68
CA GLN A 46 3.64 11.41 -8.76
C GLN A 46 4.00 11.82 -7.33
N LEU A 47 5.30 11.85 -6.97
CA LEU A 47 5.74 12.10 -5.60
C LEU A 47 5.19 13.40 -5.00
N SER A 48 5.15 14.49 -5.78
CA SER A 48 4.65 15.79 -5.31
C SER A 48 3.17 15.79 -4.96
N ASP A 49 2.39 14.86 -5.53
CA ASP A 49 0.94 14.79 -5.38
C ASP A 49 0.52 13.79 -4.29
N ILE A 50 1.45 12.95 -3.82
CA ILE A 50 1.21 11.99 -2.73
C ILE A 50 1.20 12.72 -1.39
N LYS A 51 -0.01 12.92 -0.85
CA LYS A 51 -0.24 13.59 0.44
C LYS A 51 0.07 12.72 1.66
N ASP A 52 -0.07 11.40 1.52
CA ASP A 52 0.16 10.47 2.62
C ASP A 52 1.68 10.29 2.85
N PRO A 53 2.23 10.67 4.01
CA PRO A 53 3.68 10.67 4.23
C PRO A 53 4.26 9.24 4.21
N PHE A 54 3.49 8.23 4.63
CA PHE A 54 3.95 6.84 4.64
C PHE A 54 4.01 6.26 3.23
N LEU A 55 3.00 6.55 2.40
CA LEU A 55 3.02 6.21 0.96
C LEU A 55 4.16 6.94 0.24
N ASN A 56 4.33 8.24 0.51
CA ASN A 56 5.39 9.04 -0.11
C ASN A 56 6.78 8.45 0.19
N LEU A 57 7.05 8.16 1.47
CA LEU A 57 8.28 7.49 1.90
C LEU A 57 8.52 6.19 1.12
N GLY A 58 7.51 5.32 1.06
CA GLY A 58 7.67 4.04 0.40
C GLY A 58 7.87 4.13 -1.12
N VAL A 59 7.22 5.09 -1.78
CA VAL A 59 7.45 5.37 -3.21
C VAL A 59 8.86 5.95 -3.44
N GLN A 60 9.33 6.84 -2.57
CA GLN A 60 10.70 7.38 -2.62
C GLN A 60 11.74 6.26 -2.52
N LEU A 61 11.58 5.31 -1.59
CA LEU A 61 12.50 4.17 -1.44
C LEU A 61 12.57 3.30 -2.70
N ILE A 62 11.45 3.13 -3.41
CA ILE A 62 11.40 2.42 -4.70
C ILE A 62 12.19 3.18 -5.77
N ILE A 63 11.96 4.49 -5.88
CA ILE A 63 12.64 5.38 -6.84
C ILE A 63 14.15 5.38 -6.60
N ASP A 64 14.56 5.43 -5.33
CA ASP A 64 15.95 5.37 -4.88
C ASP A 64 16.59 3.98 -5.08
N ARG A 65 15.83 3.03 -5.64
CA ARG A 65 16.26 1.65 -5.93
C ARG A 65 16.78 0.90 -4.72
N ILE A 66 16.19 1.16 -3.55
CA ILE A 66 16.49 0.40 -2.34
C ILE A 66 16.05 -1.06 -2.55
N GLU A 67 16.87 -1.99 -2.09
CA GLU A 67 16.59 -3.42 -2.20
C GLU A 67 15.33 -3.79 -1.40
N GLU A 68 14.53 -4.71 -1.93
CA GLU A 68 13.24 -5.12 -1.33
C GLU A 68 13.32 -5.49 0.16
N PRO A 69 14.31 -6.25 0.65
CA PRO A 69 14.42 -6.57 2.08
C PRO A 69 14.54 -5.32 2.95
N ASN A 70 15.30 -4.32 2.48
CA ASN A 70 15.51 -3.07 3.22
C ASN A 70 14.26 -2.19 3.19
N ILE A 71 13.56 -2.09 2.04
CA ILE A 71 12.27 -1.37 1.97
C ILE A 71 11.28 -2.00 2.96
N LYS A 72 11.17 -3.32 2.93
CA LYS A 72 10.33 -4.09 3.84
C LYS A 72 10.67 -3.77 5.29
N ASP A 73 11.93 -3.82 5.68
CA ASP A 73 12.33 -3.61 7.08
C ASP A 73 12.08 -2.17 7.54
N ILE A 74 12.28 -1.18 6.66
CA ILE A 74 11.95 0.23 6.96
C ILE A 74 10.44 0.41 7.18
N LEU A 75 9.61 -0.09 6.26
CA LEU A 75 8.16 0.04 6.36
C LEU A 75 7.57 -0.76 7.53
N ASP A 76 8.08 -1.96 7.77
CA ASP A 76 7.68 -2.81 8.90
C ASP A 76 8.06 -2.13 10.24
N SER A 77 9.22 -1.46 10.31
CA SER A 77 9.66 -0.70 11.49
C SER A 77 8.76 0.49 11.78
N ASP A 78 8.42 1.29 10.77
CA ASP A 78 7.48 2.41 10.95
C ASP A 78 6.11 1.92 11.48
N ILE A 79 5.58 0.83 10.90
CA ILE A 79 4.32 0.23 11.34
C ILE A 79 4.39 -0.21 12.80
N TYR A 80 5.54 -0.77 13.22
CA TYR A 80 5.71 -1.30 14.58
C TYR A 80 5.92 -0.21 15.63
N TYR A 81 6.75 0.80 15.33
CA TYR A 81 7.18 1.79 16.31
C TYR A 81 6.31 3.05 16.36
N ASN A 82 5.57 3.39 15.29
CA ASN A 82 4.73 4.59 15.24
C ASN A 82 3.27 4.36 15.71
N GLU A 83 3.04 3.35 16.55
CA GLU A 83 1.83 3.07 17.34
C GLU A 83 0.46 3.28 16.64
N SER A 84 0.36 2.97 15.35
CA SER A 84 -0.86 3.17 14.58
C SER A 84 -1.93 2.12 14.94
N ASN A 85 -3.21 2.46 14.82
CA ASN A 85 -4.34 1.54 15.04
C ASN A 85 -5.51 1.81 14.09
N GLY A 86 -6.50 0.92 14.10
CA GLY A 86 -7.72 0.99 13.30
C GLY A 86 -7.44 1.23 11.82
N ARG A 87 -8.14 2.22 11.27
CA ARG A 87 -8.03 2.63 9.86
C ARG A 87 -6.60 3.00 9.47
N GLU A 88 -5.87 3.73 10.33
CA GLU A 88 -4.53 4.22 10.02
C GLU A 88 -3.54 3.06 9.89
N LEU A 89 -3.61 2.09 10.81
CA LEU A 89 -2.78 0.89 10.71
C LEU A 89 -3.12 0.06 9.46
N LEU A 90 -4.42 -0.10 9.16
CA LEU A 90 -4.85 -0.83 7.97
C LEU A 90 -4.34 -0.16 6.68
N LYS A 91 -4.42 1.17 6.61
CA LYS A 91 -3.89 1.98 5.50
C LYS A 91 -2.39 1.72 5.29
N LYS A 92 -1.58 1.78 6.35
CA LYS A 92 -0.14 1.49 6.27
C LYS A 92 0.16 0.06 5.82
N VAL A 93 -0.59 -0.93 6.32
CA VAL A 93 -0.44 -2.33 5.89
C VAL A 93 -0.74 -2.49 4.40
N ILE A 94 -1.79 -1.84 3.88
CA ILE A 94 -2.14 -1.85 2.46
C ILE A 94 -1.06 -1.18 1.61
N ILE A 95 -0.57 -0.01 2.01
CA ILE A 95 0.53 0.70 1.35
C ILE A 95 1.75 -0.21 1.26
N ARG A 96 2.18 -0.76 2.39
CA ARG A 96 3.35 -1.62 2.48
C ARG A 96 3.21 -2.85 1.59
N GLU A 97 2.06 -3.52 1.57
CA GLU A 97 1.84 -4.65 0.66
C GLU A 97 1.88 -4.19 -0.80
N GLY A 98 1.18 -3.12 -1.17
CA GLY A 98 1.11 -2.63 -2.54
C GLY A 98 2.49 -2.25 -3.09
N LEU A 99 3.30 -1.54 -2.30
CA LEU A 99 4.62 -1.10 -2.70
C LEU A 99 5.60 -2.25 -2.92
N LEU A 100 5.63 -3.25 -2.03
CA LEU A 100 6.49 -4.42 -2.26
C LEU A 100 6.08 -5.21 -3.51
N ARG A 101 4.78 -5.27 -3.80
CA ARG A 101 4.28 -5.91 -5.03
C ARG A 101 4.73 -5.16 -6.28
N ILE A 102 4.61 -3.83 -6.27
CA ILE A 102 5.11 -2.96 -7.35
C ILE A 102 6.61 -3.16 -7.54
N GLN A 103 7.39 -3.16 -6.45
CA GLN A 103 8.85 -3.36 -6.49
C GLN A 103 9.23 -4.74 -7.05
N ALA A 104 8.47 -5.78 -6.69
CA ALA A 104 8.65 -7.14 -7.19
C ALA A 104 8.22 -7.31 -8.68
N GLY A 105 7.70 -6.26 -9.31
CA GLY A 105 7.25 -6.29 -10.71
C GLY A 105 5.91 -7.00 -10.90
N ASP A 106 5.08 -7.10 -9.86
CA ASP A 106 3.74 -7.67 -10.00
C ASP A 106 2.88 -6.84 -10.96
N THR A 107 2.06 -7.54 -11.74
CA THR A 107 1.10 -6.88 -12.65
C THR A 107 0.11 -6.01 -11.86
N PRO A 108 -0.47 -4.96 -12.48
CA PRO A 108 -1.46 -4.11 -11.82
C PRO A 108 -2.66 -4.89 -11.26
N ARG A 109 -3.04 -5.97 -11.95
CA ARG A 109 -4.08 -6.89 -11.50
C ARG A 109 -3.69 -7.60 -10.20
N ASN A 110 -2.45 -8.10 -10.10
CA ASN A 110 -1.96 -8.78 -8.90
C ASN A 110 -1.84 -7.81 -7.72
N VAL A 111 -1.34 -6.59 -7.96
CA VAL A 111 -1.28 -5.52 -6.95
C VAL A 111 -2.68 -5.25 -6.39
N LEU A 112 -3.67 -5.04 -7.26
CA LEU A 112 -5.07 -4.84 -6.85
C LEU A 112 -5.64 -6.01 -6.04
N ILE A 113 -5.37 -7.25 -6.45
CA ILE A 113 -5.87 -8.44 -5.74
C ILE A 113 -5.26 -8.51 -4.34
N CYS A 114 -3.96 -8.31 -4.21
CA CYS A 114 -3.27 -8.44 -2.93
C CYS A 114 -3.66 -7.34 -1.93
N THR A 115 -3.87 -6.11 -2.42
CA THR A 115 -4.21 -4.97 -1.54
C THR A 115 -5.69 -4.94 -1.16
N LYS A 116 -6.62 -5.31 -2.05
CA LYS A 116 -8.05 -5.26 -1.72
C LYS A 116 -8.50 -6.33 -0.71
N ILE A 117 -7.73 -7.41 -0.53
CA ILE A 117 -8.05 -8.48 0.44
C ILE A 117 -8.15 -7.93 1.87
N PHE A 118 -7.42 -6.86 2.18
CA PHE A 118 -7.48 -6.18 3.47
C PHE A 118 -8.80 -5.43 3.71
N LEU A 119 -9.54 -5.10 2.65
CA LEU A 119 -10.83 -4.40 2.70
C LEU A 119 -12.00 -5.38 2.66
N GLY A 120 -11.96 -6.41 3.52
CA GLY A 120 -12.92 -7.53 3.51
C GLY A 120 -14.38 -7.17 3.82
N LYS A 121 -14.67 -5.96 4.33
CA LYS A 121 -16.04 -5.45 4.58
C LYS A 121 -16.60 -4.66 3.40
N VAL A 122 -15.81 -4.39 2.35
CA VAL A 122 -16.18 -3.59 1.18
C VAL A 122 -16.72 -4.49 0.07
N ASP A 123 -17.73 -4.02 -0.66
CA ASP A 123 -18.28 -4.75 -1.79
C ASP A 123 -17.27 -4.81 -2.97
N LYS A 124 -17.24 -5.94 -3.69
CA LYS A 124 -16.31 -6.13 -4.80
C LYS A 124 -16.56 -5.17 -5.97
N SER A 125 -17.77 -4.63 -6.12
CA SER A 125 -18.10 -3.65 -7.15
C SER A 125 -17.37 -2.32 -6.94
N SER A 126 -17.00 -1.97 -5.71
CA SER A 126 -16.27 -0.73 -5.38
C SER A 126 -14.87 -0.65 -6.01
N PHE A 127 -14.33 -1.77 -6.50
CA PHE A 127 -13.00 -1.84 -7.13
C PHE A 127 -13.04 -1.90 -8.65
N ARG A 128 -14.19 -1.65 -9.28
CA ARG A 128 -14.35 -1.62 -10.73
C ARG A 128 -14.12 -0.20 -11.23
N SER A 129 -12.87 0.10 -11.56
CA SER A 129 -12.43 1.29 -12.32
C SER A 129 -11.98 0.87 -13.71
#